data_AF-A0A8S2E7D6-F1
#
_entry.id   AF-A0A8S2E7D6-F1
#
_cell.length_a   1.000
_cell.length_b   1.000
_cell.length_c   1.000
_cell.angle_alpha   90.00
_cell.angle_beta   90.00
_cell.angle_gamma   90.00
#
_symmetry.space_group_name_H-M   'P 1'
#
loop_
_entity.id
_entity.type
_entity.pdbx_description
1 polymer ?
#
loop_
_entity_poly.entity_id
_entity_poly.type
_entity_poly.pdbx_seq_one_letter_code
_entity_poly.pdbx_strand_id
1 'polypeptide(L)'
;MHSNSESYSLASKRTDSVGTSLETESDFVYDDDLLTDVQMKFSAVEQSPHEEVAASVPNTDDATTVNNSFRMWFLGVLFTGAISVINQFFAFRTSPLLIGPLIVQVLAMPAGKFLEYILPKRIWRIGKWHFSLNPGPFSMKEHTVITIMSNTTTFGYGMELITVMRIYYNRTVNHGVAIFLVLTAQILGYGMAGKYASFLLNRLCSKSTIFQFQL
;
A
#
# COMPACT_ATOMS: atom_id res chain seq x y z
N MET A 1 -54.25 29.93 -44.79
CA MET A 1 -53.58 31.21 -45.09
C MET A 1 -53.81 32.14 -43.90
N HIS A 2 -52.88 32.18 -42.94
CA HIS A 2 -52.86 33.21 -41.90
C HIS A 2 -51.47 33.83 -41.88
N SER A 3 -51.41 35.11 -42.26
CA SER A 3 -50.36 36.08 -41.96
C SER A 3 -50.33 36.33 -40.43
N ASN A 4 -49.16 36.38 -39.78
CA ASN A 4 -48.36 37.60 -39.54
C ASN A 4 -49.22 38.81 -39.10
N SER A 5 -48.91 39.58 -38.07
CA SER A 5 -47.66 39.83 -37.35
C SER A 5 -47.95 40.85 -36.24
N GLU A 6 -47.08 40.89 -35.22
CA GLU A 6 -46.79 42.05 -34.35
C GLU A 6 -47.94 42.53 -33.42
N SER A 7 -47.72 42.68 -32.11
CA SER A 7 -46.83 43.74 -31.63
C SER A 7 -46.56 43.62 -30.12
N TYR A 8 -45.29 43.73 -29.82
CA TYR A 8 -44.66 44.27 -28.61
C TYR A 8 -45.56 45.05 -27.66
N SER A 9 -45.50 44.73 -26.37
CA SER A 9 -44.86 45.60 -25.36
C SER A 9 -45.41 45.33 -23.95
N LEU A 10 -44.45 45.05 -23.06
CA LEU A 10 -44.39 45.62 -21.70
C LEU A 10 -45.59 45.37 -20.77
N ALA A 11 -45.38 44.50 -19.79
CA ALA A 11 -45.32 45.00 -18.42
C ALA A 11 -44.83 43.94 -17.44
N SER A 12 -43.88 44.38 -16.61
CA SER A 12 -43.70 43.96 -15.23
C SER A 12 -42.86 42.70 -14.97
N LYS A 13 -41.54 42.94 -14.91
CA LYS A 13 -40.64 42.29 -13.96
C LYS A 13 -41.04 42.65 -12.52
N ARG A 14 -41.30 41.63 -11.69
CA ARG A 14 -40.76 41.37 -10.32
C ARG A 14 -41.57 40.21 -9.74
N THR A 15 -41.07 38.98 -9.82
CA THR A 15 -40.26 38.31 -8.79
C THR A 15 -40.82 38.49 -7.39
N ASP A 16 -41.43 37.44 -6.86
CA ASP A 16 -41.12 36.91 -5.54
C ASP A 16 -41.70 35.50 -5.39
N SER A 17 -41.06 34.73 -4.51
CA SER A 17 -41.42 33.41 -3.98
C SER A 17 -41.01 32.16 -4.77
N VAL A 18 -39.87 31.65 -4.31
CA VAL A 18 -39.45 30.25 -4.19
C VAL A 18 -40.61 29.28 -3.97
N GLY A 19 -40.58 28.18 -4.71
CA GLY A 19 -41.17 26.90 -4.33
C GLY A 19 -41.99 26.28 -5.44
N THR A 20 -41.44 25.27 -6.12
CA THR A 20 -42.10 23.98 -6.43
C THR A 20 -41.16 23.14 -7.29
N SER A 21 -40.87 21.95 -6.78
CA SER A 21 -40.11 20.86 -7.39
C SER A 21 -40.90 20.12 -8.46
N LEU A 22 -40.14 19.42 -9.33
CA LEU A 22 -40.52 18.39 -10.33
C LEU A 22 -41.04 19.02 -11.64
N GLU A 23 -40.51 18.75 -12.83
CA GLU A 23 -40.17 17.44 -13.43
C GLU A 23 -38.94 17.48 -14.38
N THR A 24 -38.47 16.26 -14.65
CA THR A 24 -37.26 15.78 -15.33
C THR A 24 -37.30 15.90 -16.86
N GLU A 25 -36.25 16.44 -17.51
CA GLU A 25 -35.79 16.01 -18.84
C GLU A 25 -34.39 16.56 -19.17
N SER A 26 -33.38 15.69 -19.21
CA SER A 26 -32.21 15.83 -20.09
C SER A 26 -31.49 14.48 -20.17
N ASP A 27 -31.82 13.71 -21.20
CA ASP A 27 -31.07 12.51 -21.61
C ASP A 27 -29.70 12.95 -22.15
N PHE A 28 -28.67 12.83 -21.31
CA PHE A 28 -27.28 12.87 -21.75
C PHE A 28 -26.87 11.45 -22.15
N VAL A 29 -26.94 11.16 -23.45
CA VAL A 29 -26.41 9.92 -24.04
C VAL A 29 -24.91 9.88 -23.79
N TYR A 30 -24.46 9.05 -22.85
CA TYR A 30 -23.06 8.67 -22.75
C TYR A 30 -22.72 7.82 -23.97
N ASP A 31 -21.79 8.30 -24.79
CA ASP A 31 -21.26 7.57 -25.94
C ASP A 31 -20.41 6.39 -25.43
N ASP A 32 -21.01 5.20 -25.38
CA ASP A 32 -20.41 3.96 -24.90
C ASP A 32 -19.13 3.59 -25.67
N ASP A 33 -19.08 3.99 -26.95
CA ASP A 33 -17.93 3.82 -27.85
C ASP A 33 -16.74 4.69 -27.39
N LEU A 34 -16.99 5.93 -26.94
CA LEU A 34 -15.94 6.82 -26.43
C LEU A 34 -15.38 6.35 -25.08
N LEU A 35 -16.23 5.81 -24.20
CA LEU A 35 -15.79 5.23 -22.93
C LEU A 35 -14.97 3.97 -23.15
N THR A 36 -15.33 3.14 -24.13
CA THR A 36 -14.58 1.94 -24.49
C THR A 36 -13.23 2.29 -25.10
N ASP A 37 -13.15 3.35 -25.91
CA ASP A 37 -11.90 3.86 -26.48
C ASP A 37 -10.97 4.48 -25.42
N VAL A 38 -11.55 5.22 -24.46
CA VAL A 38 -10.79 5.76 -23.32
C VAL A 38 -10.31 4.64 -22.41
N GLN A 39 -11.14 3.63 -22.14
CA GLN A 39 -10.79 2.47 -21.32
C GLN A 39 -9.71 1.62 -22.02
N MET A 40 -9.83 1.35 -23.32
CA MET A 40 -8.80 0.64 -24.09
C MET A 40 -7.49 1.43 -24.16
N LYS A 41 -7.53 2.76 -24.32
CA LYS A 41 -6.34 3.59 -24.28
C LYS A 41 -5.70 3.59 -22.89
N PHE A 42 -6.49 3.60 -21.82
CA PHE A 42 -5.98 3.52 -20.46
C PHE A 42 -5.32 2.15 -20.19
N SER A 43 -5.98 1.05 -20.59
CA SER A 43 -5.42 -0.31 -20.48
C SER A 43 -4.18 -0.54 -21.36
N ALA A 44 -4.11 0.11 -22.52
CA ALA A 44 -2.94 0.07 -23.40
C ALA A 44 -1.76 0.90 -22.84
N VAL A 45 -2.04 1.94 -22.04
CA VAL A 45 -1.01 2.73 -21.33
C VAL A 45 -0.50 1.98 -20.09
N GLU A 46 -1.34 1.15 -19.46
CA GLU A 46 -0.91 0.27 -18.36
C GLU A 46 -0.02 -0.88 -18.85
N GLN A 47 -0.10 -1.26 -20.14
CA GLN A 47 0.70 -2.35 -20.70
C GLN A 47 2.16 -1.92 -20.83
N SER A 48 3.06 -2.71 -20.23
CA SER A 48 4.50 -2.45 -20.37
C SER A 48 4.89 -2.45 -21.86
N PRO A 49 5.65 -1.45 -22.35
CA PRO A 49 6.13 -1.39 -23.74
C PRO A 49 7.00 -2.59 -24.15
N HIS A 50 7.51 -3.35 -23.17
CA HIS A 50 8.31 -4.53 -23.40
C HIS A 50 7.44 -5.79 -23.30
N GLU A 51 7.32 -6.52 -24.41
CA GLU A 51 6.48 -7.72 -24.53
C GLU A 51 6.85 -8.82 -23.52
N GLU A 52 8.15 -8.95 -23.22
CA GLU A 52 8.66 -9.89 -22.20
C GLU A 52 8.11 -9.58 -20.79
N VAL A 53 7.95 -8.29 -20.46
CA VAL A 53 7.44 -7.85 -19.16
C VAL A 53 5.92 -8.00 -19.10
N ALA A 54 5.24 -7.67 -20.21
CA ALA A 54 3.79 -7.83 -20.36
C ALA A 54 3.33 -9.30 -20.28
N ALA A 55 4.15 -10.25 -20.73
CA ALA A 55 3.86 -11.68 -20.60
C ALA A 55 4.11 -12.23 -19.20
N SER A 56 4.98 -11.58 -18.41
CA SER A 56 5.41 -12.08 -17.09
C SER A 56 4.48 -11.65 -15.94
N VAL A 57 3.74 -10.55 -16.11
CA VAL A 57 2.83 -10.01 -15.10
C VAL A 57 1.48 -9.71 -15.74
N PRO A 58 0.39 -10.34 -15.28
CA PRO A 58 -0.94 -9.96 -15.74
C PRO A 58 -1.22 -8.51 -15.31
N ASN A 59 -1.61 -7.68 -16.28
CA ASN A 59 -1.87 -6.26 -16.07
C ASN A 59 -3.09 -5.97 -15.19
N THR A 60 -3.95 -6.96 -14.99
CA THR A 60 -5.15 -6.83 -14.17
C THR A 60 -4.84 -7.22 -12.72
N ASP A 61 -4.83 -6.24 -11.82
CA ASP A 61 -4.82 -6.51 -10.38
C ASP A 61 -6.22 -6.87 -9.89
N ASP A 62 -6.39 -8.07 -9.32
CA ASP A 62 -7.65 -8.47 -8.69
C ASP A 62 -7.75 -7.86 -7.27
N ALA A 63 -8.56 -6.81 -7.16
CA ALA A 63 -8.84 -6.10 -5.91
C ALA A 63 -9.66 -6.91 -4.89
N THR A 64 -10.25 -8.05 -5.30
CA THR A 64 -11.06 -8.88 -4.39
C THR A 64 -10.20 -9.78 -3.49
N THR A 65 -8.95 -10.00 -3.88
CA THR A 65 -8.02 -10.83 -3.13
C THR A 65 -7.56 -10.12 -1.85
N VAL A 66 -7.80 -10.75 -0.70
CA VAL A 66 -7.49 -10.18 0.62
C VAL A 66 -5.98 -9.99 0.79
N ASN A 67 -5.56 -8.73 1.02
CA ASN A 67 -4.16 -8.39 1.29
C ASN A 67 -3.80 -8.40 2.79
N ASN A 68 -4.79 -8.21 3.68
CA ASN A 68 -4.59 -7.98 5.11
C ASN A 68 -5.27 -9.07 5.94
N SER A 69 -4.56 -10.18 6.14
CA SER A 69 -5.02 -11.30 6.97
C SER A 69 -4.17 -11.46 8.23
N PHE A 70 -4.75 -12.06 9.26
CA PHE A 70 -4.08 -12.30 10.54
C PHE A 70 -2.92 -13.27 10.38
N ARG A 71 -3.07 -14.29 9.54
CA ARG A 71 -2.00 -15.24 9.21
C ARG A 71 -0.75 -14.55 8.65
N MET A 72 -0.92 -13.50 7.84
CA MET A 72 0.18 -12.72 7.28
C MET A 72 0.91 -11.96 8.39
N TRP A 73 0.18 -11.27 9.26
CA TRP A 73 0.77 -10.58 10.42
C TRP A 73 1.47 -11.54 11.38
N PHE A 74 0.85 -12.67 11.68
CA PHE A 74 1.42 -13.67 12.57
C PHE A 74 2.72 -14.25 12.00
N LEU A 75 2.72 -14.73 10.75
CA LEU A 75 3.91 -15.26 10.10
C LEU A 75 4.98 -14.18 9.88
N GLY A 76 4.57 -12.98 9.45
CA GLY A 76 5.45 -11.85 9.23
C GLY A 76 6.20 -11.44 10.50
N VAL A 77 5.48 -11.24 11.61
CA VAL A 77 6.09 -10.89 12.89
C VAL A 77 6.95 -12.03 13.45
N LEU A 78 6.50 -13.28 13.30
CA LEU A 78 7.24 -14.45 13.79
C LEU A 78 8.58 -14.63 13.06
N PHE A 79 8.57 -14.62 11.72
CA PHE A 79 9.81 -14.77 10.95
C PHE A 79 10.73 -13.56 11.08
N THR A 80 10.17 -12.34 11.00
CA THR A 80 10.94 -11.10 11.14
C THR A 80 11.55 -10.99 12.54
N GLY A 81 10.79 -11.32 13.59
CA GLY A 81 11.27 -11.32 14.97
C GLY A 81 12.39 -12.35 15.20
N ALA A 82 12.20 -13.58 14.73
CA ALA A 82 13.21 -14.64 14.87
C ALA A 82 14.53 -14.27 14.19
N ILE A 83 14.47 -13.78 12.95
CA ILE A 83 15.67 -13.39 12.20
C ILE A 83 16.31 -12.13 12.79
N SER A 84 15.52 -11.16 13.24
CA SER A 84 16.04 -9.96 13.89
C SER A 84 16.85 -10.31 15.15
N VAL A 85 16.37 -11.24 15.98
CA VAL A 85 17.11 -11.73 17.15
C VAL A 85 18.42 -12.39 16.74
N ILE A 86 18.39 -13.26 15.71
CA ILE A 86 19.58 -13.96 15.22
C ILE A 86 20.61 -12.96 14.65
N ASN A 87 20.15 -12.01 13.82
CA ASN A 87 21.00 -10.97 13.24
C ASN A 87 21.61 -10.08 14.32
N GLN A 88 20.81 -9.68 15.32
CA GLN A 88 21.32 -8.87 16.43
C GLN A 88 22.32 -9.64 17.30
N PHE A 89 22.15 -10.95 17.47
CA PHE A 89 23.12 -11.79 18.17
C PHE A 89 24.46 -11.84 17.42
N PHE A 90 24.44 -12.03 16.09
CA PHE A 90 25.66 -12.03 15.29
C PHE A 90 26.33 -10.65 15.16
N ALA A 91 25.59 -9.56 15.38
CA ALA A 91 26.14 -8.21 15.36
C ALA A 91 27.25 -7.99 16.41
N PHE A 92 27.23 -8.71 17.53
CA PHE A 92 28.24 -8.61 18.58
C PHE A 92 29.51 -9.43 18.29
N ARG A 93 29.53 -10.20 17.19
CA ARG A 93 30.67 -11.02 16.80
C ARG A 93 31.64 -10.22 15.94
N THR A 94 32.93 -10.50 16.05
CA THR A 94 34.00 -9.86 15.25
C THR A 94 33.79 -9.97 13.74
N SER A 95 33.16 -11.06 13.29
CA SER A 95 32.70 -11.23 11.91
C SER A 95 31.18 -11.42 11.93
N PRO A 96 30.40 -10.33 11.75
CA PRO A 96 28.95 -10.40 11.80
C PRO A 96 28.41 -11.12 10.57
N LEU A 97 27.43 -12.00 10.79
CA LEU A 97 26.65 -12.65 9.74
C LEU A 97 25.28 -12.00 9.69
N LEU A 98 24.92 -11.44 8.53
CA LEU A 98 23.60 -10.87 8.28
C LEU A 98 22.77 -11.83 7.45
N ILE A 99 21.70 -12.34 8.04
CA ILE A 99 20.72 -13.15 7.33
C ILE A 99 19.76 -12.20 6.60
N GLY A 100 19.75 -12.30 5.28
CA GLY A 100 18.85 -11.53 4.42
C GLY A 100 17.43 -12.08 4.35
N PRO A 101 16.51 -11.33 3.72
CA PRO A 101 15.09 -11.67 3.60
C PRO A 101 14.82 -12.92 2.75
N LEU A 102 15.80 -13.37 1.96
CA LEU A 102 15.64 -14.51 1.03
C LEU A 102 15.23 -15.81 1.74
N ILE A 103 15.71 -16.04 2.97
CA ILE A 103 15.33 -17.22 3.74
C ILE A 103 13.83 -17.15 4.09
N VAL A 104 13.33 -15.97 4.47
CA VAL A 104 11.90 -15.78 4.72
C VAL A 104 11.11 -15.93 3.44
N GLN A 105 11.59 -15.39 2.32
CA GLN A 105 10.91 -15.51 1.04
C GLN A 105 10.74 -16.99 0.64
N VAL A 106 11.76 -17.84 0.81
CA VAL A 106 11.63 -19.28 0.52
C VAL A 106 10.70 -19.97 1.52
N LEU A 107 10.77 -19.64 2.81
CA LEU A 107 9.97 -20.29 3.86
C LEU A 107 8.52 -19.80 3.96
N ALA A 108 8.23 -18.57 3.53
CA ALA A 108 6.92 -17.94 3.68
C ALA A 108 5.85 -18.66 2.85
N MET A 109 6.21 -19.18 1.66
CA MET A 109 5.26 -19.90 0.80
C MET A 109 4.82 -21.26 1.39
N PRO A 110 5.71 -22.18 1.80
CA PRO A 110 5.30 -23.43 2.44
C PRO A 110 4.65 -23.19 3.80
N ALA A 111 5.15 -22.24 4.61
CA ALA A 111 4.56 -21.91 5.91
C ALA A 111 3.16 -21.29 5.79
N GLY A 112 2.94 -20.43 4.79
CA GLY A 112 1.63 -19.85 4.49
C GLY A 112 0.58 -20.89 4.11
N LYS A 113 0.94 -21.83 3.21
CA LYS A 113 0.07 -22.95 2.83
C LYS A 113 -0.20 -23.93 3.98
N PHE A 114 0.81 -24.18 4.82
CA PHE A 114 0.65 -25.02 6.01
C PHE A 114 -0.30 -24.38 7.03
N LEU A 115 -0.17 -23.07 7.26
CA LEU A 115 -1.05 -22.35 8.16
C LEU A 115 -2.47 -22.25 7.60
N GLU A 116 -2.65 -22.15 6.28
CA GLU A 116 -3.95 -22.26 5.63
C GLU A 116 -4.65 -23.59 5.92
N TYR A 117 -3.91 -24.70 5.92
CA TYR A 117 -4.45 -26.03 6.22
C TYR A 117 -4.81 -26.21 7.70
N ILE A 118 -4.03 -25.63 8.61
CA ILE A 118 -4.27 -25.73 10.06
C ILE A 118 -5.39 -24.82 10.54
N LEU A 119 -5.54 -23.63 9.94
CA LEU A 119 -6.39 -22.60 10.50
C LEU A 119 -7.86 -22.82 10.10
N PRO A 120 -8.77 -22.99 11.07
CA PRO A 120 -10.19 -23.22 10.77
C PRO A 120 -10.78 -21.99 10.08
N LYS A 121 -11.63 -22.21 9.06
CA LYS A 121 -12.41 -21.20 8.33
C LYS A 121 -13.54 -20.62 9.19
N ARG A 122 -13.21 -20.17 10.40
CA ARG A 122 -14.16 -19.63 11.36
C ARG A 122 -14.17 -18.11 11.24
N ILE A 123 -15.34 -17.57 10.89
CA ILE A 123 -15.60 -16.13 10.93
C ILE A 123 -15.81 -15.77 12.40
N TRP A 124 -14.87 -15.01 12.96
CA TRP A 124 -14.99 -14.47 14.31
C TRP A 124 -15.68 -13.11 14.24
N ARG A 125 -16.78 -12.97 14.99
CA ARG A 125 -17.50 -11.71 15.17
C ARG A 125 -17.12 -11.12 16.53
N ILE A 126 -16.39 -10.01 16.53
CA ILE A 126 -16.15 -9.22 17.75
C ILE A 126 -16.89 -7.89 17.57
N GLY A 127 -18.12 -7.82 18.07
CA GLY A 127 -18.99 -6.66 17.91
C GLY A 127 -19.41 -6.43 16.45
N LYS A 128 -19.21 -5.20 15.92
CA LYS A 128 -19.48 -4.86 14.51
C LYS A 128 -18.39 -5.38 13.54
N TRP A 129 -17.26 -5.84 14.07
CA TRP A 129 -16.12 -6.27 13.27
C TRP A 129 -16.22 -7.76 12.97
N HIS A 130 -16.18 -8.07 11.68
CA HIS A 130 -16.19 -9.43 11.17
C HIS A 130 -14.77 -9.73 10.69
N PHE A 131 -14.09 -10.66 11.34
CA PHE A 131 -12.75 -11.07 10.95
C PHE A 131 -12.71 -12.57 10.70
N SER A 132 -12.44 -12.97 9.46
CA SER A 132 -12.14 -14.37 9.15
C SER A 132 -10.65 -14.60 9.32
N LEU A 133 -10.30 -15.57 10.16
CA LEU A 133 -8.90 -15.99 10.34
C LEU A 133 -8.34 -16.62 9.05
N ASN A 134 -9.20 -17.22 8.23
CA ASN A 134 -8.85 -17.86 6.97
C ASN A 134 -9.84 -17.39 5.87
N PRO A 135 -9.61 -16.21 5.26
CA PRO A 135 -10.53 -15.64 4.27
C PRO A 135 -10.43 -16.30 2.89
N GLY A 136 -9.41 -17.12 2.62
CA GLY A 136 -9.20 -17.75 1.31
C GLY A 136 -7.82 -18.40 1.18
N PRO A 137 -7.44 -18.90 0.00
CA PRO A 137 -6.11 -19.48 -0.22
C PRO A 137 -4.98 -18.48 0.02
N PHE A 138 -3.78 -18.95 0.37
CA PHE A 138 -2.62 -18.09 0.58
C PHE A 138 -2.26 -17.34 -0.70
N SER A 139 -2.44 -16.01 -0.68
CA SER A 139 -2.24 -15.16 -1.85
C SER A 139 -0.80 -14.72 -2.02
N MET A 140 -0.39 -14.49 -3.27
CA MET A 140 0.89 -13.83 -3.57
C MET A 140 0.99 -12.43 -2.93
N LYS A 141 -0.14 -11.75 -2.70
CA LYS A 141 -0.16 -10.46 -1.97
C LYS A 141 0.31 -10.64 -0.52
N GLU A 142 -0.20 -11.65 0.18
CA GLU A 142 0.20 -11.95 1.56
C GLU A 142 1.68 -12.35 1.63
N HIS A 143 2.14 -13.13 0.65
CA HIS A 143 3.54 -13.52 0.52
C HIS A 143 4.49 -12.33 0.35
N THR A 144 4.13 -11.41 -0.55
CA THR A 144 4.91 -10.19 -0.80
C THR A 144 4.97 -9.32 0.45
N VAL A 145 3.87 -9.16 1.18
CA VAL A 145 3.87 -8.35 2.41
C VAL A 145 4.77 -8.97 3.49
N ILE A 146 4.74 -10.30 3.68
CA ILE A 146 5.67 -10.99 4.61
C ILE A 146 7.13 -10.75 4.20
N THR A 147 7.41 -10.80 2.91
CA THR A 147 8.76 -10.57 2.37
C THR A 147 9.20 -9.12 2.61
N ILE A 148 8.33 -8.14 2.39
CA ILE A 148 8.61 -6.73 2.70
C ILE A 148 8.89 -6.55 4.19
N MET A 149 8.09 -7.16 5.08
CA MET A 149 8.36 -7.12 6.53
C MET A 149 9.74 -7.70 6.86
N SER A 150 10.12 -8.81 6.23
CA SER A 150 11.42 -9.44 6.48
C SER A 150 12.63 -8.61 6.02
N ASN A 151 12.47 -7.68 5.09
CA ASN A 151 13.55 -6.78 4.69
C ASN A 151 14.01 -5.87 5.84
N THR A 152 13.19 -5.72 6.89
CA THR A 152 13.47 -4.86 8.04
C THR A 152 14.37 -5.50 9.10
N THR A 153 14.81 -6.76 8.92
CA THR A 153 15.59 -7.50 9.93
C THR A 153 17.06 -7.11 10.02
N THR A 154 17.40 -5.87 9.71
CA THR A 154 18.77 -5.35 9.80
C THR A 154 19.19 -5.15 11.26
N PHE A 155 20.45 -4.81 11.49
CA PHE A 155 20.95 -4.43 12.81
C PHE A 155 20.19 -3.23 13.36
N GLY A 156 19.94 -3.24 14.67
CA GLY A 156 19.27 -2.13 15.34
C GLY A 156 20.24 -1.00 15.65
N TYR A 157 20.16 0.12 14.93
CA TYR A 157 21.02 1.29 15.15
C TYR A 157 20.99 1.79 16.60
N GLY A 158 19.85 1.73 17.28
CA GLY A 158 19.75 2.09 18.69
C GLY A 158 20.52 1.17 19.63
N MET A 159 20.66 -0.11 19.29
CA MET A 159 21.41 -1.09 20.10
C MET A 159 22.91 -0.83 20.07
N GLU A 160 23.44 -0.38 18.93
CA GLU A 160 24.84 0.02 18.80
C GLU A 160 25.17 1.20 19.72
N LEU A 161 24.31 2.22 19.75
CA LEU A 161 24.47 3.38 20.62
C LEU A 161 24.49 2.99 22.11
N ILE A 162 23.56 2.14 22.54
CA ILE A 162 23.49 1.66 23.92
C ILE A 162 24.74 0.84 24.28
N THR A 163 25.21 0.01 23.36
CA THR A 163 26.39 -0.82 23.55
C THR A 163 27.64 0.04 23.74
N VAL A 164 27.83 1.07 22.91
CA VAL A 164 28.94 2.03 23.05
C VAL A 164 28.87 2.77 24.38
N MET A 165 27.69 3.24 24.79
CA MET A 165 27.49 3.90 26.09
C MET A 165 27.87 2.98 27.27
N ARG A 166 27.56 1.69 27.16
CA ARG A 166 27.85 0.72 28.21
C ARG A 166 29.33 0.34 28.27
N ILE A 167 29.99 0.17 27.13
CA ILE A 167 31.40 -0.27 27.07
C ILE A 167 32.36 0.89 27.32
N TYR A 168 32.16 2.04 26.67
CA TYR A 168 33.12 3.16 26.72
C TYR A 168 32.86 4.14 27.87
N TYR A 169 31.59 4.35 28.23
CA TYR A 169 31.21 5.34 29.26
C TYR A 169 30.77 4.69 30.58
N ASN A 170 30.77 3.35 30.66
CA ASN A 170 30.44 2.54 31.83
C ASN A 170 29.11 2.95 32.53
N ARG A 171 28.16 3.49 31.76
CA ARG A 171 26.90 4.02 32.27
C ARG A 171 25.75 3.10 31.91
N THR A 172 25.02 2.63 32.92
CA THR A 172 23.83 1.81 32.73
C THR A 172 22.62 2.70 32.45
N VAL A 173 22.07 2.59 31.24
CA VAL A 173 20.78 3.20 30.89
C VAL A 173 19.64 2.37 31.47
N ASN A 174 18.54 3.03 31.87
CA ASN A 174 17.33 2.33 32.29
C ASN A 174 16.76 1.53 31.10
N HIS A 175 16.36 0.28 31.32
CA HIS A 175 15.80 -0.61 30.30
C HIS A 175 14.61 0.01 29.55
N GLY A 176 13.73 0.76 30.24
CA GLY A 176 12.62 1.44 29.59
C GLY A 176 13.10 2.48 28.57
N VAL A 177 14.05 3.32 28.98
CA VAL A 177 14.65 4.34 28.10
C VAL A 177 15.39 3.69 26.94
N ALA A 178 16.07 2.57 27.16
CA ALA A 178 16.74 1.81 26.12
C ALA A 178 15.76 1.31 25.04
N ILE A 179 14.62 0.73 25.45
CA ILE A 179 13.59 0.24 24.52
C ILE A 179 13.00 1.40 23.70
N PHE A 180 12.63 2.50 24.34
CA PHE A 180 12.11 3.67 23.64
C PHE A 180 13.14 4.30 22.69
N LEU A 181 14.41 4.31 23.07
CA LEU A 181 15.49 4.84 22.24
C LEU A 181 15.69 3.98 20.98
N VAL A 182 15.71 2.65 21.12
CA VAL A 182 15.81 1.73 19.98
C VAL A 182 14.59 1.86 19.07
N LEU A 183 13.39 1.88 19.65
CA LEU A 183 12.15 1.99 18.90
C LEU A 183 12.05 3.33 18.14
N THR A 184 12.43 4.44 18.77
CA THR A 184 12.43 5.75 18.10
C THR A 184 13.44 5.80 16.94
N ALA A 185 14.65 5.26 17.13
CA ALA A 185 15.66 5.21 16.07
C ALA A 185 15.15 4.47 14.84
N GLN A 186 14.42 3.36 15.03
CA GLN A 186 13.90 2.57 13.93
C GLN A 186 12.67 3.21 13.26
N ILE A 187 11.73 3.77 14.04
CA ILE A 187 10.54 4.45 13.50
C ILE A 187 10.94 5.71 12.74
N LEU A 188 11.91 6.48 13.23
CA LEU A 188 12.38 7.70 12.57
C LEU A 188 12.93 7.39 11.18
N GLY A 189 13.70 6.31 11.04
CA GLY A 189 14.22 5.85 9.74
C GLY A 189 13.10 5.55 8.74
N TYR A 190 12.13 4.71 9.11
CA TYR A 190 11.01 4.37 8.22
C TYR A 190 10.07 5.56 7.96
N GLY A 191 9.87 6.42 8.96
CA GLY A 191 9.04 7.63 8.84
C GLY A 191 9.61 8.66 7.88
N MET A 192 10.94 8.86 7.89
CA MET A 192 11.62 9.71 6.91
C MET A 192 11.55 9.12 5.51
N ALA A 193 11.86 7.82 5.35
CA ALA A 193 11.81 7.14 4.05
C ALA A 193 10.44 7.32 3.35
N GLY A 194 9.34 7.19 4.09
CA GLY A 194 8.00 7.40 3.55
C GLY A 194 7.74 8.82 3.03
N LYS A 195 8.16 9.86 3.77
CA LYS A 195 7.99 11.26 3.33
C LYS A 195 8.80 11.58 2.07
N TYR A 196 10.03 11.09 1.99
CA TYR A 196 10.88 11.34 0.83
C TYR A 196 10.45 10.52 -0.39
N ALA A 197 9.87 9.33 -0.21
CA ALA A 197 9.33 8.54 -1.33
C ALA A 197 8.29 9.33 -2.14
N SER A 198 7.31 9.97 -1.49
CA SER A 198 6.31 10.79 -2.18
C SER A 198 6.91 12.03 -2.84
N PHE A 199 7.91 12.67 -2.20
CA PHE A 199 8.59 13.81 -2.80
C PHE A 199 9.37 13.43 -4.06
N LEU A 200 10.10 12.30 -4.01
CA LEU A 200 10.88 11.80 -5.14
C LEU A 200 9.97 11.34 -6.28
N LEU A 201 8.89 10.61 -5.99
CA LEU A 201 7.93 10.17 -7.02
C LEU A 201 7.31 11.37 -7.74
N ASN A 202 6.89 12.40 -7.02
CA ASN A 202 6.32 13.61 -7.62
C ASN A 202 7.32 14.36 -8.50
N ARG A 203 8.60 14.41 -8.09
CA ARG A 203 9.67 15.07 -8.86
C ARG A 203 10.14 14.25 -10.06
N LEU A 204 10.20 12.93 -9.94
CA LEU A 204 10.58 12.03 -11.02
C LEU A 204 9.49 11.96 -12.09
N CYS A 205 8.22 11.86 -11.68
CA CYS A 205 7.08 11.92 -12.61
C CYS A 205 7.05 13.28 -13.34
N SER A 206 7.24 14.39 -12.61
CA SER A 206 7.33 15.73 -13.20
C SER A 206 8.48 15.90 -14.20
N LYS A 207 9.66 15.30 -13.96
CA LYS A 207 10.79 15.33 -14.91
C LYS A 207 10.61 14.40 -16.10
N SER A 208 9.99 13.23 -15.91
CA SER A 208 9.75 12.26 -16.98
C SER A 208 8.75 12.80 -18.02
N THR A 209 7.73 13.55 -17.59
CA THR A 209 6.79 14.23 -18.51
C THR A 209 7.47 15.33 -19.33
N ILE A 210 8.46 16.04 -18.76
CA ILE A 210 9.21 17.09 -19.47
C ILE A 210 10.16 16.49 -20.52
N PHE A 211 10.78 15.35 -20.26
CA PHE A 211 11.65 14.67 -21.23
C PHE A 211 10.88 14.02 -22.39
N GLN A 212 9.64 13.57 -22.16
CA GLN A 212 8.75 13.04 -23.21
C GLN A 212 8.16 14.12 -24.13
N PHE A 213 8.27 15.42 -23.78
CA PHE A 213 7.80 16.54 -24.60
C PHE A 213 8.92 17.25 -25.38
N GLN A 214 10.16 16.76 -25.28
CA GLN A 214 11.36 17.31 -25.93
C GLN A 214 11.99 16.34 -26.94
N LEU A 215 11.34 15.21 -27.23
CA LEU A 215 11.65 14.25 -28.30
C LEU A 215 10.41 14.08 -29.17
#